data_AF-C0FPN2-F1
#
_entry.id   AF-C0FPN2-F1
#
_cell.length_a   1.000
_cell.length_b   1.000
_cell.length_c   1.000
_cell.angle_alpha   90.00
_cell.angle_beta   90.00
_cell.angle_gamma   90.00
#
_symmetry.space_group_name_H-M   'P 1'
#
loop_
_entity.id
_entity.type
_entity.pdbx_description
1 polymer ?
#
loop_
_entity_poly.entity_id
_entity_poly.type
_entity_poly.pdbx_seq_one_letter_code
_entity_poly.pdbx_strand_id
1 'polypeptide(L)'
;MTKYLLKRILHGLVSIVIVVALVMIMIYTMLDRNLVFAGDTKYSHTSNNARVAYKYSKWEDYGYLDYVTYSDWLNELVSSGELTEEERSAVVGFGRTKAQDSEQVSEYVKNSQSIISLRDTR
;
A
#
# COMPACT_ATOMS: atom_id res chain seq x y z
N MET A 1 -48.86 6.21 23.46
CA MET A 1 -48.41 6.99 22.28
C MET A 1 -46.89 7.10 22.18
N THR A 2 -46.17 7.44 23.26
CA THR A 2 -44.69 7.61 23.25
C THR A 2 -43.92 6.34 22.88
N LYS A 3 -44.37 5.15 23.30
CA LYS A 3 -43.76 3.85 22.91
C LYS A 3 -43.76 3.61 21.38
N TYR A 4 -44.79 4.07 20.67
CA TYR A 4 -44.88 3.94 19.20
C TYR A 4 -43.98 4.95 18.50
N LEU A 5 -43.90 6.18 19.02
CA LEU A 5 -42.99 7.21 18.50
C LEU A 5 -41.52 6.79 18.66
N LEU A 6 -41.14 6.28 19.84
CA LEU A 6 -39.77 5.81 20.09
C LEU A 6 -39.40 4.60 19.22
N LYS A 7 -40.31 3.62 19.05
CA LYS A 7 -40.08 2.47 18.17
C LYS A 7 -39.90 2.89 16.71
N ARG A 8 -40.63 3.92 16.26
CA ARG A 8 -40.52 4.47 14.90
C ARG A 8 -39.18 5.18 14.68
N ILE A 9 -38.75 6.00 15.62
CA ILE A 9 -37.47 6.73 15.54
C ILE A 9 -36.29 5.74 15.63
N LEU A 10 -36.37 4.75 16.52
CA LEU A 10 -35.34 3.72 16.66
C LEU A 10 -35.18 2.88 15.38
N HIS A 11 -36.29 2.48 14.75
CA HIS A 11 -36.23 1.74 13.49
C HIS A 11 -35.66 2.59 12.34
N GLY A 12 -35.95 3.89 12.31
CA GLY A 12 -35.34 4.82 11.36
C GLY A 12 -33.82 4.92 11.54
N LEU A 13 -33.36 5.06 12.78
CA LEU A 13 -31.94 5.10 13.12
C LEU A 13 -31.23 3.79 12.70
N VAL A 14 -31.81 2.64 13.06
CA VAL A 14 -31.27 1.32 12.69
C VAL A 14 -31.21 1.13 11.18
N SER A 15 -32.23 1.60 10.45
CA SER A 15 -32.26 1.54 8.99
C SER A 15 -31.09 2.30 8.35
N ILE A 16 -30.73 3.47 8.89
CA ILE A 16 -29.59 4.26 8.38
C ILE A 16 -28.28 3.52 8.63
N VAL A 17 -28.10 2.95 9.82
CA VAL A 17 -26.90 2.16 10.15
C VAL A 17 -26.74 0.96 9.22
N ILE A 18 -27.83 0.24 8.94
CA ILE A 18 -27.80 -0.90 8.01
C ILE A 18 -27.40 -0.44 6.60
N VAL A 19 -27.95 0.66 6.09
CA VAL A 19 -27.60 1.18 4.77
C VAL A 19 -26.12 1.57 4.69
N VAL A 20 -25.60 2.26 5.71
CA VAL A 20 -24.17 2.62 5.76
C VAL A 20 -23.30 1.37 5.80
N ALA A 21 -23.68 0.35 6.59
CA ALA A 21 -22.95 -0.91 6.64
C ALA A 21 -22.93 -1.62 5.27
N LEU A 22 -24.05 -1.65 4.55
CA LEU A 22 -24.11 -2.22 3.20
C LEU A 22 -23.21 -1.46 2.21
N VAL A 23 -23.18 -0.13 2.28
CA VAL A 23 -22.30 0.70 1.44
C VAL A 23 -20.83 0.41 1.76
N MET A 24 -20.45 0.32 3.04
CA MET A 24 -19.08 -0.03 3.43
C MET A 24 -18.70 -1.42 2.90
N ILE A 25 -19.57 -2.42 3.05
CA ILE A 25 -19.32 -3.78 2.53
C ILE A 25 -19.10 -3.73 1.01
N MET A 26 -19.96 -3.03 0.26
CA MET A 26 -19.84 -2.93 -1.19
C MET A 26 -18.52 -2.30 -1.62
N ILE A 27 -18.13 -1.18 -1.01
CA ILE A 27 -16.90 -0.46 -1.35
C ILE A 27 -15.66 -1.30 -1.04
N TYR A 28 -15.59 -1.93 0.14
CA TYR A 28 -14.39 -2.63 0.58
C TYR A 28 -14.25 -4.06 0.05
N THR A 29 -15.35 -4.72 -0.35
CA THR A 29 -15.32 -6.13 -0.77
C THR A 29 -15.61 -6.36 -2.25
N MET A 30 -16.52 -5.58 -2.85
CA MET A 30 -17.01 -5.85 -4.21
C MET A 30 -16.30 -5.04 -5.28
N LEU A 31 -15.65 -3.92 -4.93
CA LEU A 31 -14.95 -3.07 -5.88
C LEU A 31 -13.54 -3.60 -6.15
N ASP A 32 -13.29 -4.08 -7.36
CA ASP A 32 -11.96 -4.53 -7.78
C ASP A 32 -11.03 -3.32 -7.94
N ARG A 33 -9.98 -3.27 -7.11
CA ARG A 33 -8.96 -2.22 -7.10
C ARG A 33 -8.19 -2.09 -8.41
N ASN A 34 -8.19 -3.13 -9.26
CA ASN A 34 -7.54 -3.08 -10.56
C ASN A 34 -8.38 -2.33 -11.61
N LEU A 35 -9.68 -2.12 -11.38
CA LEU A 35 -10.53 -1.33 -12.28
C LEU A 35 -10.09 0.13 -12.37
N VAL A 36 -9.40 0.64 -11.34
CA VAL A 36 -8.78 1.97 -11.36
C VAL A 36 -7.77 2.13 -12.50
N PHE A 37 -7.17 1.03 -12.97
CA PHE A 37 -6.20 1.01 -14.07
C PHE A 37 -6.78 0.50 -15.40
N ALA A 38 -8.06 0.13 -15.47
CA ALA A 38 -8.64 -0.52 -16.64
C ALA A 38 -8.58 0.35 -17.92
N GLY A 39 -8.64 1.67 -17.77
CA GLY A 39 -8.52 2.64 -18.88
C GLY A 39 -7.11 3.20 -19.09
N ASP A 40 -6.13 2.81 -18.28
CA ASP A 40 -4.79 3.39 -18.32
C ASP A 40 -3.89 2.65 -19.32
N THR A 41 -3.60 3.30 -20.44
CA THR A 41 -2.73 2.75 -21.50
C THR A 41 -1.27 2.63 -21.05
N LYS A 42 -0.80 3.46 -20.12
CA LYS A 42 0.56 3.36 -19.57
C LYS A 42 0.66 2.14 -18.66
N TYR A 43 -0.36 1.86 -17.85
CA TYR A 43 -0.41 0.65 -17.03
C TYR A 43 -0.38 -0.63 -17.89
N SER A 44 -1.14 -0.67 -18.98
CA SER A 44 -1.24 -1.85 -19.85
C SER A 44 0.05 -2.15 -20.61
N HIS A 45 0.78 -1.13 -21.08
CA HIS A 45 2.02 -1.28 -21.83
C HIS A 45 3.27 -1.48 -20.95
N THR A 46 3.18 -1.19 -19.66
CA THR A 46 4.28 -1.41 -18.71
C THR A 46 4.21 -2.86 -18.17
N SER A 47 5.35 -3.56 -18.07
CA SER A 47 5.41 -4.95 -17.58
C SER A 47 6.31 -5.11 -16.35
N ASN A 48 6.20 -6.27 -15.67
CA ASN A 48 7.07 -6.68 -14.56
C ASN A 48 7.17 -5.61 -13.45
N ASN A 49 8.38 -5.36 -12.94
CA ASN A 49 8.63 -4.44 -11.83
C ASN A 49 8.24 -2.99 -12.15
N ALA A 50 8.35 -2.56 -13.42
CA ALA A 50 7.96 -1.23 -13.82
C ALA A 50 6.44 -1.01 -13.68
N ARG A 51 5.62 -2.05 -13.91
CA ARG A 51 4.17 -1.98 -13.71
C ARG A 51 3.84 -1.83 -12.22
N VAL A 52 4.57 -2.54 -11.37
CA VAL A 52 4.39 -2.48 -9.91
C VAL A 52 4.76 -1.10 -9.38
N ALA A 53 5.93 -0.58 -9.75
CA ALA A 53 6.35 0.78 -9.39
C ALA A 53 5.34 1.85 -9.85
N TYR A 54 4.87 1.74 -11.09
CA TYR A 54 3.84 2.64 -11.63
C TYR A 54 2.52 2.54 -10.85
N LYS A 55 2.09 1.33 -10.47
CA LYS A 55 0.89 1.12 -9.64
C LYS A 55 1.02 1.85 -8.31
N TYR A 56 2.12 1.67 -7.59
CA TYR A 56 2.32 2.28 -6.27
C TYR A 56 2.45 3.81 -6.34
N SER A 57 3.15 4.34 -7.34
CA SER A 57 3.18 5.79 -7.59
C SER A 57 1.79 6.38 -7.85
N LYS A 58 0.89 5.64 -8.52
CA LYS A 58 -0.50 6.09 -8.70
C LYS A 58 -1.31 6.05 -7.41
N TRP A 59 -1.11 5.05 -6.55
CA TRP A 59 -1.77 5.00 -5.26
C TRP A 59 -1.29 6.13 -4.32
N GLU A 60 -0.02 6.52 -4.42
CA GLU A 60 0.53 7.70 -3.77
C GLU A 60 -0.09 8.99 -4.32
N ASP A 61 -0.17 9.17 -5.65
CA ASP A 61 -0.84 10.33 -6.27
C ASP A 61 -2.29 10.50 -5.78
N TYR A 62 -2.98 9.39 -5.53
CA TYR A 62 -4.35 9.37 -5.00
C TYR A 62 -4.44 9.57 -3.48
N GLY A 63 -3.30 9.60 -2.78
CA GLY A 63 -3.22 9.79 -1.33
C GLY A 63 -3.58 8.55 -0.50
N TYR A 64 -3.52 7.35 -1.09
CA TYR A 64 -3.82 6.11 -0.37
C TYR A 64 -2.63 5.50 0.37
N LEU A 65 -1.40 5.81 -0.06
CA LEU A 65 -0.18 5.32 0.57
C LEU A 65 0.97 6.30 0.36
N ASP A 66 2.03 6.12 1.14
CA ASP A 66 3.31 6.80 0.99
C ASP A 66 4.28 5.84 0.29
N TYR A 67 4.69 6.16 -0.94
CA TYR A 67 5.47 5.25 -1.76
C TYR A 67 6.96 5.55 -1.64
N VAL A 68 7.62 4.83 -0.74
CA VAL A 68 9.08 4.94 -0.55
C VAL A 68 9.81 3.87 -1.37
N THR A 69 10.77 4.28 -2.19
CA THR A 69 11.63 3.34 -2.93
C THR A 69 12.70 2.74 -2.01
N TYR A 70 13.28 1.59 -2.37
CA TYR A 70 14.37 0.99 -1.58
C TYR A 70 15.56 1.94 -1.42
N SER A 71 15.90 2.68 -2.47
CA SER A 71 16.99 3.67 -2.44
C SER A 71 16.68 4.83 -1.50
N ASP A 72 15.43 5.30 -1.47
CA ASP A 72 15.00 6.36 -0.56
C ASP A 72 14.98 5.88 0.89
N TRP A 73 14.51 4.66 1.13
CA TRP A 73 14.57 4.04 2.46
C TRP A 73 16.01 3.91 2.97
N LEU A 74 16.96 3.53 2.11
CA LEU A 74 18.38 3.54 2.49
C LEU A 74 18.89 4.96 2.78
N ASN A 75 18.44 5.98 2.04
CA ASN A 75 18.79 7.38 2.33
C ASN A 75 18.26 7.83 3.69
N GLU A 76 17.05 7.39 4.07
CA GLU A 76 16.47 7.68 5.39
C GLU A 76 17.30 7.05 6.51
N LEU A 77 17.77 5.81 6.34
CA LEU A 77 18.66 5.15 7.30
C LEU A 77 20.02 5.86 7.44
N VAL A 78 20.56 6.38 6.32
CA VAL A 78 21.76 7.23 6.38
C VAL A 78 21.47 8.52 7.13
N SER A 79 20.32 9.15 6.87
CA SER A 79 19.92 10.38 7.57
C SER A 79 19.62 10.16 9.05
N SER A 80 19.18 8.96 9.47
CA SER A 80 18.97 8.62 10.88
C SER A 80 20.27 8.23 11.60
N GLY A 81 21.36 8.02 10.85
CA GLY A 81 22.65 7.56 11.37
C GLY A 81 22.69 6.06 11.64
N GLU A 82 21.68 5.29 11.21
CA GLU A 82 21.65 3.82 11.29
C GLU A 82 22.50 3.15 10.22
N LEU A 83 22.84 3.87 9.15
CA LEU A 83 23.66 3.40 8.05
C LEU A 83 24.71 4.46 7.67
N THR A 84 25.91 4.04 7.33
CA THR A 84 26.92 4.93 6.72
C THR A 84 26.74 5.03 5.20
N GLU A 85 27.29 6.07 4.55
CA GLU A 85 27.20 6.21 3.09
C GLU A 85 27.98 5.10 2.37
N GLU A 86 29.06 4.61 3.00
CA GLU A 86 29.85 3.48 2.53
C GLU A 86 29.04 2.17 2.55
N GLU A 87 28.33 1.90 3.64
CA GLU A 87 27.46 0.71 3.77
C GLU A 87 26.27 0.81 2.80
N ARG A 88 25.66 1.99 2.67
CA ARG A 88 24.63 2.27 1.67
C ARG A 88 25.09 1.93 0.26
N SER A 89 26.28 2.38 -0.11
CA SER A 89 26.84 2.15 -1.44
C SER A 89 27.05 0.66 -1.73
N ALA A 90 27.32 -0.15 -0.71
CA ALA A 90 27.45 -1.60 -0.83
C ALA A 90 26.11 -2.33 -1.01
N VAL A 91 25.01 -1.78 -0.46
CA VAL A 91 23.69 -2.44 -0.46
C VAL A 91 22.66 -1.85 -1.42
N VAL A 92 22.95 -0.71 -2.05
CA VAL A 92 22.06 -0.05 -3.03
C VAL A 92 22.04 -0.77 -4.39
N GLY A 93 23.13 -1.48 -4.71
CA GLY A 93 23.29 -2.19 -5.98
C GLY A 93 22.68 -3.58 -5.95
N PHE A 94 21.73 -3.84 -6.84
CA PHE A 94 21.13 -5.18 -7.02
C PHE A 94 21.88 -6.03 -8.04
N GLY A 95 21.96 -7.33 -7.78
CA GLY A 95 22.28 -8.33 -8.80
C GLY A 95 21.19 -8.39 -9.86
N ARG A 96 21.51 -8.96 -11.04
CA ARG A 96 20.52 -9.10 -12.14
C ARG A 96 19.39 -10.06 -11.77
N THR A 97 19.61 -10.91 -10.77
CA THR A 97 18.66 -11.87 -10.22
C THR A 97 18.85 -11.94 -8.70
N LYS A 98 17.79 -12.35 -7.98
CA LYS A 98 17.81 -12.51 -6.51
C LYS A 98 18.94 -13.43 -6.01
N ALA A 99 19.36 -14.41 -6.80
CA ALA A 99 20.44 -15.34 -6.44
C ALA A 99 21.84 -14.73 -6.57
N GLN A 100 21.95 -13.57 -7.22
CA GLN A 100 23.20 -12.84 -7.41
C GLN A 100 23.36 -11.67 -6.44
N ASP A 101 22.37 -11.43 -5.59
CA ASP A 101 22.48 -10.43 -4.52
C ASP A 101 23.45 -10.93 -3.45
N SER A 102 24.24 -10.02 -2.89
CA SER A 102 25.05 -10.33 -1.72
C SER A 102 24.14 -10.70 -0.55
N GLU A 103 24.67 -11.42 0.43
CA GLU A 103 23.92 -11.79 1.64
C GLU A 103 23.41 -10.55 2.38
N GLN A 104 24.22 -9.48 2.43
CA GLN A 104 23.84 -8.18 2.98
C GLN A 104 22.68 -7.54 2.21
N VAL A 105 22.76 -7.43 0.89
CA VAL A 105 21.64 -6.89 0.07
C VAL A 105 20.37 -7.70 0.30
N SER A 106 20.48 -9.02 0.35
CA SER A 106 19.34 -9.91 0.60
C SER A 106 18.69 -9.68 1.97
N GLU A 107 19.48 -9.34 2.99
CA GLU A 107 18.98 -9.03 4.34
C GLU A 107 18.25 -7.69 4.38
N TYR A 108 18.85 -6.63 3.85
CA TYR A 108 18.22 -5.30 3.79
C TYR A 108 16.93 -5.30 2.95
N VAL A 109 16.91 -6.04 1.84
CA VAL A 109 15.71 -6.22 1.02
C VAL A 109 14.61 -6.99 1.77
N LYS A 110 14.95 -7.98 2.59
CA LYS A 110 13.95 -8.67 3.44
C LYS A 110 13.43 -7.74 4.53
N ASN A 111 14.30 -6.93 5.14
CA ASN A 111 13.90 -5.98 6.16
C ASN A 111 12.96 -4.90 5.59
N SER A 112 13.28 -4.34 4.43
CA SER A 112 12.39 -3.38 3.77
C SER A 112 11.03 -4.02 3.43
N GLN A 113 11.01 -5.28 2.98
CA GLN A 113 9.76 -6.02 2.70
C GLN A 113 8.95 -6.36 3.97
N SER A 114 9.59 -6.67 5.09
CA SER A 114 8.89 -6.96 6.34
C SER A 114 8.22 -5.71 6.92
N ILE A 115 8.86 -4.54 6.79
CA ILE A 115 8.26 -3.27 7.18
C ILE A 115 7.01 -2.97 6.33
N ILE A 116 7.06 -3.26 5.03
CA ILE A 116 5.91 -3.10 4.12
C ILE A 116 4.75 -4.00 4.55
N SER A 117 5.00 -5.28 4.84
CA SER A 117 3.92 -6.20 5.22
C SER A 117 3.26 -5.83 6.56
N LEU A 118 4.00 -5.24 7.50
CA LEU A 118 3.46 -4.73 8.76
C LEU A 118 2.58 -3.48 8.57
N ARG A 119 2.85 -2.65 7.56
CA ARG A 119 2.06 -1.44 7.26
C ARG A 119 0.80 -1.74 6.44
N ASP A 120 0.84 -2.73 5.54
CA ASP A 120 -0.31 -3.12 4.71
C ASP A 120 -1.40 -3.90 5.50
N THR A 121 -1.08 -4.37 6.71
CA THR A 121 -2.03 -5.06 7.61
C THR A 121 -2.85 -4.14 8.55
N ARG A 122 -2.72 -2.82 8.45
CA ARG A 122 -3.54 -1.86 9.24
C ARG A 122 -4.68 -1.25 8.44
#